data_AF-A0A5C4K5F9-F1
#
_entry.id   AF-A0A5C4K5F9-F1
#
_cell.length_a   1.000
_cell.length_b   1.000
_cell.length_c   1.000
_cell.angle_alpha   90.00
_cell.angle_beta   90.00
_cell.angle_gamma   90.00
#
_symmetry.space_group_name_H-M   'P 1'
#
loop_
_entity.id
_entity.type
_entity.pdbx_description
1 polymer ?
#
loop_
_entity_poly.entity_id
_entity_poly.type
_entity_poly.pdbx_seq_one_letter_code
_entity_poly.pdbx_strand_id
1 'polypeptide(L)'
;MGRSLGNLVHLFQELAVRGIGVRVLDNPMLSTDGNMAQAKLMLGIFGALAEYERDLILERTHVGLAAARARGRNGGRPALLDSPKITRAKELHAAGVMSPKEVADAVGVSVATLYRYLAK
;
A
#
# COMPACT_ATOMS: atom_id res chain seq x y z
N MET A 1 0.55 -16.99 12.05
CA MET A 1 -0.92 -16.97 11.88
C MET A 1 -1.37 -15.53 12.02
N GLY A 2 -1.96 -14.92 10.98
CA GLY A 2 -2.32 -13.50 10.92
C GLY A 2 -1.11 -12.57 10.75
N ARG A 3 -1.00 -11.86 9.62
CA ARG A 3 0.06 -10.84 9.39
C ARG A 3 -0.23 -9.52 10.14
N SER A 4 -1.38 -9.44 10.78
CA SER A 4 -1.88 -8.31 11.59
C SER A 4 -2.89 -8.84 12.62
N LEU A 5 -3.12 -8.10 13.69
CA LEU A 5 -4.13 -8.43 14.72
C LEU A 5 -5.54 -8.50 14.10
N GLY A 6 -5.87 -7.61 13.17
CA GLY A 6 -7.13 -7.65 12.43
C GLY A 6 -7.31 -8.96 11.65
N ASN A 7 -6.25 -9.46 11.00
CA ASN A 7 -6.33 -10.74 10.28
C ASN A 7 -6.55 -11.92 11.24
N LEU A 8 -5.98 -11.86 12.45
CA LEU A 8 -6.16 -12.89 13.47
C LEU A 8 -7.61 -12.91 13.98
N VAL A 9 -8.18 -11.72 14.28
CA VAL A 9 -9.58 -11.59 14.71
C VAL A 9 -10.53 -12.12 13.64
N HIS A 10 -10.29 -11.75 12.37
CA HIS A 10 -11.11 -12.23 11.25
C HIS A 10 -11.07 -13.75 11.11
N LEU A 11 -9.86 -14.34 11.16
CA LEU A 11 -9.69 -15.79 11.11
C LEU A 11 -10.44 -16.51 12.25
N PHE A 12 -10.39 -15.96 13.45
CA PHE A 12 -11.09 -16.55 14.60
C PHE A 12 -12.62 -16.44 14.46
N GLN A 13 -13.13 -15.35 13.89
CA GLN A 13 -14.55 -15.21 13.56
C GLN A 13 -15.00 -16.22 12.51
N GLU A 14 -14.23 -16.40 11.42
CA GLU A 14 -14.53 -17.38 10.38
C GLU A 14 -14.59 -18.81 10.94
N LEU A 15 -13.64 -19.19 11.79
CA LEU A 15 -13.61 -20.49 12.44
C LEU A 15 -14.79 -20.66 13.40
N ALA A 16 -15.16 -19.61 14.14
CA ALA A 16 -16.31 -19.64 15.03
C ALA A 16 -17.65 -19.82 14.28
N VAL A 17 -17.84 -19.15 13.13
CA VAL A 17 -19.03 -19.35 12.27
C VAL A 17 -19.14 -20.79 11.77
N ARG A 18 -18.00 -21.43 11.54
CA ARG A 18 -17.91 -22.84 11.13
C ARG A 18 -18.04 -23.83 12.30
N GLY A 19 -18.23 -23.36 13.53
CA GLY A 19 -18.30 -24.19 14.73
C GLY A 19 -16.95 -24.81 15.16
N ILE A 20 -15.83 -24.27 14.67
CA ILE A 20 -14.49 -24.77 14.97
C ILE A 20 -13.92 -23.99 16.16
N GLY A 21 -13.62 -24.70 17.25
CA GLY A 21 -12.89 -24.16 18.40
C GLY A 21 -11.38 -24.07 18.13
N VAL A 22 -10.76 -22.99 18.58
CA VAL A 22 -9.32 -22.74 18.49
C VAL A 22 -8.74 -22.81 19.88
N ARG A 23 -7.73 -23.65 20.11
CA ARG A 23 -6.97 -23.68 21.36
C ARG A 23 -5.64 -22.96 21.16
N VAL A 24 -5.37 -21.98 22.00
CA VAL A 24 -4.08 -21.29 22.04
C VAL A 24 -3.30 -21.84 23.23
N LEU A 25 -2.17 -22.50 22.96
CA LEU A 25 -1.40 -23.21 23.99
C LEU A 25 -0.70 -22.25 24.96
N ASP A 26 -0.09 -21.18 24.44
CA ASP A 26 0.67 -20.22 25.25
C ASP A 26 -0.22 -19.21 25.98
N ASN A 27 -1.43 -18.98 25.48
CA ASN A 27 -2.37 -18.04 26.07
C ASN A 27 -3.79 -18.61 26.09
N PRO A 28 -4.11 -19.47 27.09
CA PRO A 28 -5.38 -20.17 27.17
C PRO A 28 -6.61 -19.25 27.19
N MET A 29 -6.46 -17.98 27.62
CA MET A 29 -7.54 -16.99 27.64
C MET A 29 -8.05 -16.61 26.24
N LEU A 30 -7.24 -16.84 25.20
CA LEU A 30 -7.61 -16.64 23.80
C LEU A 30 -8.23 -17.89 23.16
N SER A 31 -8.33 -18.99 23.90
CA SER A 31 -8.92 -20.23 23.39
C SER A 31 -10.44 -20.11 23.30
N THR A 32 -10.99 -20.59 22.18
CA THR A 32 -12.42 -20.54 21.86
C THR A 32 -13.11 -21.90 21.98
N ASP A 33 -12.39 -22.92 22.46
CA ASP A 33 -12.82 -24.33 22.55
C ASP A 33 -13.59 -24.70 23.82
N GLY A 34 -13.70 -23.79 24.79
CA GLY A 34 -14.42 -24.04 26.06
C GLY A 34 -15.43 -22.95 26.49
N ASN A 35 -15.15 -21.67 26.21
CA ASN A 35 -16.05 -20.56 26.59
C ASN A 35 -16.21 -19.54 25.45
N MET A 36 -17.18 -19.79 24.57
CA MET A 36 -17.44 -18.93 23.41
C MET A 36 -17.78 -17.48 23.78
N ALA A 37 -18.37 -17.22 24.95
CA ALA A 37 -18.74 -15.86 25.36
C ALA A 37 -17.50 -15.02 25.71
N GLN A 38 -16.59 -15.59 26.51
CA GLN A 38 -15.32 -14.94 26.86
C GLN A 38 -14.42 -14.75 25.63
N ALA A 39 -14.35 -15.77 24.76
CA ALA A 39 -13.63 -15.68 23.50
C ALA A 39 -14.18 -14.57 22.59
N LYS A 40 -15.51 -14.46 22.44
CA LYS A 40 -16.14 -13.38 21.66
C LYS A 40 -15.85 -12.00 22.23
N LEU A 41 -15.88 -11.83 23.55
CA LEU A 41 -15.53 -10.56 24.20
C LEU A 41 -14.08 -10.18 23.92
N MET A 42 -13.14 -11.11 24.13
CA MET A 42 -11.72 -10.86 23.90
C MET A 42 -11.46 -10.52 22.42
N LEU A 43 -12.07 -11.25 21.49
CA LEU A 43 -11.98 -10.95 20.06
C LEU A 43 -12.49 -9.55 19.72
N GLY A 44 -13.58 -9.11 20.36
CA GLY A 44 -14.10 -7.75 20.20
C GLY A 44 -13.10 -6.69 20.70
N ILE A 45 -12.50 -6.89 21.87
CA ILE A 45 -11.49 -5.99 22.43
C ILE A 45 -10.25 -5.93 21.54
N PHE A 46 -9.74 -7.08 21.09
CA PHE A 46 -8.59 -7.12 20.17
C PHE A 46 -8.91 -6.54 18.80
N GLY A 47 -10.15 -6.69 18.32
CA GLY A 47 -10.63 -6.03 17.11
C GLY A 47 -10.58 -4.50 17.24
N ALA A 48 -11.17 -3.96 18.30
CA ALA A 48 -11.17 -2.53 18.57
C ALA A 48 -9.75 -1.98 18.77
N LEU A 49 -8.88 -2.72 19.46
CA LEU A 49 -7.48 -2.35 19.64
C LEU A 49 -6.72 -2.33 18.31
N ALA A 50 -6.96 -3.32 17.43
CA ALA A 50 -6.33 -3.39 16.11
C ALA A 50 -6.73 -2.21 15.21
N GLU A 51 -7.99 -1.79 15.27
CA GLU A 51 -8.49 -0.61 14.56
C GLU A 51 -7.85 0.66 15.09
N TYR A 52 -7.82 0.82 16.42
CA TYR A 52 -7.17 1.96 17.07
C TYR A 52 -5.68 2.09 16.71
N GLU A 53 -4.92 0.99 16.76
CA GLU A 53 -3.50 1.00 16.39
C GLU A 53 -3.29 1.36 14.92
N ARG A 54 -4.16 0.87 14.03
CA ARG A 54 -4.11 1.21 12.59
C ARG A 54 -4.34 2.71 12.39
N ASP A 55 -5.34 3.27 13.03
CA ASP A 55 -5.68 4.68 12.90
C ASP A 55 -4.55 5.58 13.44
N LEU A 56 -3.97 5.19 14.57
CA LEU A 56 -2.82 5.89 15.16
C LEU A 56 -1.59 5.89 14.23
N ILE A 57 -1.32 4.77 13.55
CA ILE A 57 -0.23 4.67 12.57
C ILE A 57 -0.51 5.59 11.37
N LEU A 58 -1.74 5.60 10.86
CA LEU A 58 -2.14 6.47 9.76
C LEU A 58 -1.99 7.94 10.12
N GLU A 59 -2.47 8.36 11.28
CA GLU A 59 -2.37 9.74 11.77
C GLU A 59 -0.91 10.18 11.86
N ARG A 60 -0.06 9.38 12.51
CA ARG A 60 1.39 9.66 12.61
C ARG A 60 2.06 9.74 11.25
N THR A 61 1.67 8.87 10.31
CA THR A 61 2.19 8.89 8.95
C THR A 61 1.80 10.18 8.23
N HIS A 62 0.55 10.62 8.37
CA HIS A 62 0.07 11.87 7.77
C HIS A 62 0.79 13.09 8.33
N VAL A 63 0.99 13.16 9.65
CA VAL A 63 1.78 14.21 10.29
C VAL A 63 3.21 14.23 9.77
N GLY A 64 3.86 13.06 9.69
CA GLY A 64 5.21 12.92 9.15
C GLY A 64 5.32 13.34 7.68
N LEU A 65 4.34 12.96 6.85
CA LEU A 65 4.26 13.35 5.44
C LEU A 65 4.03 14.86 5.29
N ALA A 66 3.16 15.47 6.10
CA ALA A 66 2.94 16.91 6.09
C ALA A 66 4.24 17.66 6.44
N ALA A 67 4.95 17.24 7.48
CA ALA A 67 6.25 17.81 7.85
C ALA A 67 7.34 17.59 6.77
N ALA A 68 7.34 16.44 6.10
CA ALA A 68 8.24 16.19 4.97
C ALA A 68 7.95 17.12 3.78
N ARG A 69 6.67 17.31 3.42
CA ARG A 69 6.23 18.23 2.35
C ARG A 69 6.56 19.68 2.67
N ALA A 70 6.38 20.12 3.91
CA ALA A 70 6.77 21.46 4.36
C ALA A 70 8.28 21.73 4.20
N ARG A 71 9.11 20.67 4.28
CA ARG A 71 10.56 20.72 4.00
C ARG A 71 10.91 20.51 2.51
N GLY A 72 9.92 20.56 1.61
CA GLY A 72 10.12 20.38 0.17
C GLY A 72 10.24 18.93 -0.31
N ARG A 73 10.09 17.93 0.58
CA ARG A 73 10.11 16.51 0.20
C ARG A 73 8.70 16.06 -0.18
N ASN A 74 8.39 16.08 -1.46
CA ASN A 74 7.05 15.78 -1.98
C ASN A 74 6.74 14.28 -2.10
N GLY A 75 7.76 13.42 -2.05
CA GLY A 75 7.61 11.96 -2.21
C GLY A 75 7.19 11.56 -3.63
N GLY A 76 6.70 10.33 -3.79
CA GLY A 76 6.28 9.79 -5.08
C GLY A 76 7.44 9.27 -5.95
N ARG A 77 7.09 8.68 -7.11
CA ARG A 77 8.08 8.22 -8.09
C ARG A 77 8.78 9.44 -8.70
N PRO A 78 10.13 9.50 -8.72
CA PRO A 78 10.85 10.59 -9.35
C PRO A 78 10.37 10.82 -10.79
N ALA A 79 10.08 12.07 -11.13
CA ALA A 79 9.72 12.44 -12.48
C ALA A 79 10.92 12.24 -13.40
N LEU A 80 10.67 11.76 -14.62
CA LEU A 80 11.72 11.60 -15.62
C LEU A 80 12.00 12.93 -16.36
N LEU A 81 11.29 14.02 -15.99
CA LEU A 81 11.20 15.32 -16.69
C LEU A 81 12.57 15.92 -17.08
N ASP A 82 13.55 15.82 -16.18
CA ASP A 82 14.90 16.37 -16.40
C ASP A 82 15.91 15.32 -16.90
N SER A 83 15.44 14.14 -17.30
CA SER A 83 16.32 13.13 -17.84
C SER A 83 16.80 13.54 -19.24
N PRO A 84 18.11 13.41 -19.55
CA PRO A 84 18.64 13.57 -20.91
C PRO A 84 17.86 12.77 -21.97
N LYS A 85 17.22 11.68 -21.53
CA LYS A 85 16.30 10.87 -22.32
C LYS A 85 15.14 11.70 -22.90
N ILE A 86 14.48 12.53 -22.10
CA ILE A 86 13.33 13.32 -22.58
C ILE A 86 13.76 14.40 -23.53
N THR A 87 14.86 15.10 -23.25
CA THR A 87 15.41 16.11 -24.17
C THR A 87 15.66 15.49 -25.54
N ARG A 88 16.33 14.34 -25.57
CA ARG A 88 16.59 13.59 -26.80
C ARG A 88 15.32 13.08 -27.47
N ALA A 89 14.31 12.69 -26.70
CA ALA A 89 13.01 12.30 -27.25
C ALA A 89 12.28 13.48 -27.92
N LYS A 90 12.34 14.68 -27.33
CA LYS A 90 11.75 15.91 -27.88
C LYS A 90 12.45 16.30 -29.18
N GLU A 91 13.78 16.25 -29.22
CA GLU A 91 14.58 16.52 -30.41
C GLU A 91 14.28 15.54 -31.55
N LEU A 92 14.28 14.23 -31.26
CA LEU A 92 14.00 13.19 -32.26
C LEU A 92 12.57 13.28 -32.80
N HIS A 93 11.61 13.62 -31.95
CA HIS A 93 10.24 13.84 -32.39
C HIS A 93 10.09 15.10 -33.25
N ALA A 94 10.76 16.20 -32.86
CA ALA A 94 10.74 17.45 -33.61
C ALA A 94 11.43 17.35 -34.98
N ALA A 95 12.45 16.49 -35.11
CA ALA A 95 13.10 16.21 -36.38
C ALA A 95 12.16 15.57 -37.42
N GLY A 96 11.06 14.94 -36.99
CA GLY A 96 10.02 14.38 -37.87
C GLY A 96 10.44 13.19 -38.72
N VAL A 97 11.65 12.66 -38.53
CA VAL A 97 12.23 11.56 -39.34
C VAL A 97 11.78 10.17 -38.83
N MET A 98 11.41 10.06 -37.54
CA MET A 98 11.05 8.79 -36.89
C MET A 98 9.59 8.82 -36.45
N SER A 99 8.93 7.66 -36.52
CA SER A 99 7.59 7.49 -35.95
C SER A 99 7.63 7.61 -34.42
N PRO A 100 6.52 8.02 -33.76
CA PRO A 100 6.46 8.14 -32.31
C PRO A 100 6.83 6.84 -31.56
N LYS A 101 6.60 5.68 -32.19
CA LYS A 101 6.97 4.37 -31.64
C LYS A 101 8.49 4.18 -31.65
N GLU A 102 9.14 4.47 -32.77
CA GLU A 102 10.59 4.35 -32.91
C GLU A 102 11.33 5.33 -31.99
N VAL A 103 10.81 6.54 -31.80
CA VAL A 103 11.35 7.51 -30.83
C VAL A 103 11.25 6.98 -29.41
N ALA A 104 10.12 6.38 -29.04
CA ALA A 104 9.91 5.82 -27.70
C ALA A 104 10.88 4.65 -27.43
N ASP A 105 11.05 3.75 -28.40
CA ASP A 105 11.97 2.62 -28.32
C ASP A 105 13.43 3.07 -28.24
N ALA A 106 13.83 4.05 -29.06
CA ALA A 106 15.20 4.60 -29.07
C ALA A 106 15.61 5.23 -27.72
N VAL A 107 14.64 5.77 -26.99
CA VAL A 107 14.86 6.44 -25.69
C VAL A 107 14.58 5.51 -24.50
N GLY A 108 13.96 4.35 -24.75
CA GLY A 108 13.64 3.35 -23.73
C GLY A 108 12.49 3.77 -22.82
N VAL A 109 11.47 4.43 -23.38
CA VAL A 109 10.24 4.81 -22.68
C VAL A 109 9.01 4.28 -23.42
N SER A 110 7.86 4.14 -22.75
CA SER A 110 6.62 3.79 -23.45
C SER A 110 6.10 4.96 -24.28
N VAL A 111 5.39 4.68 -25.37
CA VAL A 111 4.73 5.70 -26.23
C VAL A 111 3.80 6.61 -25.43
N ALA A 112 3.04 6.05 -24.47
CA ALA A 112 2.20 6.84 -23.56
C ALA A 112 3.02 7.79 -22.66
N THR A 113 4.22 7.36 -22.24
CA THR A 113 5.14 8.20 -21.46
C THR A 113 5.71 9.32 -22.33
N LEU A 114 6.06 9.03 -23.58
CA LEU A 114 6.51 10.02 -24.56
C LEU A 114 5.46 11.12 -24.74
N TYR A 115 4.22 10.76 -25.08
CA TYR A 115 3.14 11.75 -25.26
C TYR A 115 2.84 12.56 -24.01
N ARG A 116 2.86 11.94 -22.82
CA ARG A 116 2.67 12.66 -21.55
C ARG A 116 3.73 13.75 -21.30
N TYR A 117 4.94 13.58 -21.84
CA TYR A 117 6.00 14.58 -21.75
C TYR A 117 6.07 15.55 -22.95
N LEU A 118 5.44 15.20 -24.08
CA LEU A 118 5.25 16.11 -25.21
C LEU A 118 4.07 17.06 -25.01
N ALA A 119 3.00 16.60 -24.34
CA ALA A 119 1.83 17.41 -23.99
C ALA A 119 2.05 18.33 -22.78
N LYS A 120 3.22 18.24 -22.14
CA LYS A 120 3.65 19.05 -20.99
C LYS A 120 4.71 20.05 -21.43
#